data_AF-G9KMV9-F1
#
_entry.id   AF-G9KMV9-F1
#
_cell.length_a   1.000
_cell.length_b   1.000
_cell.length_c   1.000
_cell.angle_alpha   90.00
_cell.angle_beta   90.00
_cell.angle_gamma   90.00
#
_symmetry.space_group_name_H-M   'P 1'
#
loop_
_entity.id
_entity.type
_entity.pdbx_description
1 polymer ?
#
loop_
_entity_poly.entity_id
_entity_poly.type
_entity_poly.pdbx_seq_one_letter_code
_entity_poly.pdbx_strand_id
1 'polypeptide(L)'
;ERGGGGGAMAGQQFQYDDSGNTFFYFLTSFVGLIVIPATYYLWPRDQNAEQIRLKNIRKVYGRCMWYRLRLLKPQPNIIPTVKKIVLLAGWALFLFLAYKVSKTDREYQEYNPYEVLNLDPGATVAEIKKQYRLLSLKYHPDKGGDEVMFMRIAKAYAALTDEESRKNWEEFGNPDGPQATSFGIALPAWIVDQKNSILVLLVYGLAFMVILPVVVGSWWYRSIRYSGDQILIRTTQIYTYFVYKTRNMDMKRLIMVLAGASEFDPQYNKDATSRPTDNILIPQLIREIGSINLKKNEPPLTCPYSLKARVLLLSHLARMKIPETLEEDQQFMLKKCPALLQEMVNVICQLIIMARSREEREFRAPTLASLENCMKLSQMAVQGLQQFKSPLLQLPHIEEDNLRRVSNHKKYKIKTIQDLVSLKESDRHNLLHFLEDEKYEEVMAVLGSFPYVTMDIKSQVLDDEDSNNITVGSLVTVLVKLTRQTMAEVFEKEQSICAAEEQPAEDG
;
A
#
# COMPACT_ATOMS: atom_id res chain seq x y z
N GLU A 1 -38.18 -14.57 60.56
CA GLU A 1 -37.09 -14.37 59.58
C GLU A 1 -37.67 -14.51 58.17
N ARG A 2 -37.37 -13.54 57.30
CA ARG A 2 -37.83 -13.48 55.91
C ARG A 2 -37.01 -14.45 55.06
N GLY A 3 -37.64 -15.44 54.46
CA GLY A 3 -37.06 -16.23 53.38
C GLY A 3 -37.20 -15.48 52.06
N GLY A 4 -36.12 -14.83 51.61
CA GLY A 4 -36.04 -14.18 50.31
C GLY A 4 -35.88 -15.21 49.19
N GLY A 5 -36.95 -15.46 48.44
CA GLY A 5 -36.88 -16.13 47.15
C GLY A 5 -36.30 -15.16 46.12
N GLY A 6 -35.07 -15.42 45.67
CA GLY A 6 -34.43 -14.68 44.59
C GLY A 6 -35.21 -14.85 43.29
N GLY A 7 -35.75 -13.76 42.76
CA GLY A 7 -36.25 -13.69 41.40
C GLY A 7 -35.08 -13.84 40.44
N ALA A 8 -34.95 -15.00 39.82
CA ALA A 8 -34.16 -15.15 38.60
C ALA A 8 -34.79 -14.24 37.54
N MET A 9 -34.04 -13.24 37.06
CA MET A 9 -34.41 -12.54 35.83
C MET A 9 -34.55 -13.59 34.73
N ALA A 10 -35.77 -13.79 34.23
CA ALA A 10 -36.01 -14.58 33.03
C ALA A 10 -35.16 -13.97 31.91
N GLY A 11 -34.19 -14.73 31.41
CA GLY A 11 -33.41 -14.32 30.25
C GLY A 11 -34.36 -13.99 29.11
N GLN A 12 -34.20 -12.81 28.51
CA GLN A 12 -34.99 -12.42 27.34
C GLN A 12 -34.81 -13.50 26.28
N GLN A 13 -35.89 -14.23 26.00
CA GLN A 13 -35.87 -15.31 25.02
C GLN A 13 -35.98 -14.67 23.65
N PHE A 14 -34.85 -14.54 22.96
CA PHE A 14 -34.81 -13.99 21.60
C PHE A 14 -35.53 -14.94 20.64
N GLN A 15 -36.44 -14.37 19.85
CA GLN A 15 -37.14 -15.13 18.80
C GLN A 15 -36.31 -15.05 17.52
N TYR A 16 -35.93 -16.20 16.96
CA TYR A 16 -35.19 -16.26 15.70
C TYR A 16 -36.15 -16.20 14.52
N ASP A 17 -35.63 -15.84 13.35
CA ASP A 17 -36.44 -15.74 12.14
C ASP A 17 -36.70 -17.14 11.55
N ASP A 18 -37.86 -17.71 11.88
CA ASP A 18 -38.34 -18.98 11.33
C ASP A 18 -38.79 -18.85 9.87
N SER A 19 -39.22 -17.65 9.47
CA SER A 19 -39.69 -17.34 8.11
C SER A 19 -38.54 -17.08 7.14
N GLY A 20 -37.37 -16.69 7.65
CA GLY A 20 -36.19 -16.28 6.89
C GLY A 20 -36.30 -14.92 6.21
N ASN A 21 -37.45 -14.24 6.31
CA ASN A 21 -37.72 -13.00 5.61
C ASN A 21 -36.89 -11.82 6.14
N THR A 22 -36.80 -11.68 7.47
CA THR A 22 -36.03 -10.63 8.15
C THR A 22 -34.53 -10.81 7.92
N PHE A 23 -34.05 -12.06 7.89
CA PHE A 23 -32.67 -12.37 7.57
C PHE A 23 -32.24 -11.86 6.19
N PHE A 24 -33.10 -12.01 5.16
CA PHE A 24 -32.77 -11.54 3.81
C PHE A 24 -32.67 -10.01 3.74
N TYR A 25 -33.49 -9.26 4.48
CA TYR A 25 -33.35 -7.79 4.56
C TYR A 25 -32.02 -7.38 5.20
N PHE A 26 -31.64 -8.04 6.30
CA PHE A 26 -30.37 -7.80 6.99
C PHE A 26 -29.16 -8.12 6.08
N LEU A 27 -29.17 -9.30 5.45
CA LEU A 27 -28.10 -9.75 4.58
C LEU A 27 -27.96 -8.85 3.34
N THR A 28 -29.08 -8.45 2.72
CA THR A 28 -29.08 -7.52 1.57
C THR A 28 -28.44 -6.18 1.94
N SER A 29 -28.80 -5.62 3.10
CA SER A 29 -28.24 -4.36 3.60
C SER A 29 -26.74 -4.47 3.87
N PHE A 30 -26.30 -5.57 4.49
CA PHE A 30 -24.88 -5.81 4.79
C PHE A 30 -24.05 -5.97 3.50
N VAL A 31 -24.54 -6.77 2.55
CA VAL A 31 -23.87 -6.94 1.25
C VAL A 31 -23.83 -5.61 0.49
N GLY A 32 -24.91 -4.83 0.50
CA GLY A 32 -24.94 -3.50 -0.12
C GLY A 32 -23.91 -2.54 0.49
N LEU A 33 -23.78 -2.52 1.82
CA LEU A 33 -22.82 -1.68 2.55
C LEU A 33 -21.36 -2.02 2.21
N ILE A 34 -21.08 -3.27 1.83
CA ILE A 34 -19.74 -3.69 1.40
C ILE A 34 -19.55 -3.42 -0.10
N VAL A 35 -20.47 -3.90 -0.94
CA VAL A 35 -20.32 -3.90 -2.41
C VAL A 35 -20.32 -2.47 -2.96
N ILE A 36 -21.18 -1.58 -2.48
CA ILE A 36 -21.30 -0.22 -3.02
C ILE A 36 -20.00 0.58 -2.80
N PRO A 37 -19.45 0.74 -1.58
CA PRO A 37 -18.15 1.40 -1.40
C PRO A 37 -17.00 0.63 -2.06
N ALA A 38 -17.01 -0.70 -2.01
CA ALA A 38 -15.99 -1.51 -2.66
C ALA A 38 -15.92 -1.25 -4.17
N THR A 39 -17.06 -1.01 -4.83
CA THR A 39 -17.06 -0.65 -6.25
C THR A 39 -16.38 0.68 -6.49
N TYR A 40 -16.68 1.72 -5.69
CA TYR A 40 -16.03 3.02 -5.84
C TYR A 40 -14.50 2.95 -5.71
N TYR A 41 -13.98 2.20 -4.72
CA TYR A 41 -12.54 2.12 -4.46
C TYR A 41 -11.79 1.10 -5.32
N LEU A 42 -12.44 0.00 -5.71
CA LEU A 42 -11.79 -1.12 -6.42
C LEU A 42 -12.09 -1.15 -7.92
N TRP A 43 -12.96 -0.26 -8.43
CA TRP A 43 -13.22 -0.19 -9.86
C TRP A 43 -11.93 0.11 -10.63
N PRO A 44 -11.63 -0.65 -11.70
CA PRO A 44 -10.42 -0.46 -12.49
C PRO A 44 -10.35 0.98 -13.01
N ARG A 45 -9.29 1.71 -12.62
CA ARG A 45 -8.95 3.01 -13.22
C ARG A 45 -8.46 2.84 -14.66
N ASP A 46 -8.66 3.91 -15.43
CA ASP A 46 -8.43 3.95 -16.87
C ASP A 46 -6.96 3.71 -17.23
N GLN A 47 -6.66 2.59 -17.89
CA GLN A 47 -5.29 2.20 -18.26
C GLN A 47 -4.70 3.08 -19.37
N ASN A 48 -5.56 3.77 -20.13
CA ASN A 48 -5.17 4.63 -21.24
C ASN A 48 -4.42 5.89 -20.76
N ALA A 49 -4.80 6.44 -19.61
CA ALA A 49 -4.14 7.62 -19.03
C ALA A 49 -2.66 7.33 -18.69
N GLU A 50 -2.36 6.12 -18.19
CA GLU A 50 -0.98 5.74 -17.90
C GLU A 50 -0.16 5.56 -19.18
N GLN A 51 -0.74 5.00 -20.24
CA GLN A 51 -0.05 4.86 -21.53
C GLN A 51 0.28 6.21 -22.15
N ILE A 52 -0.65 7.18 -22.09
CA ILE A 52 -0.41 8.55 -22.57
C ILE A 52 0.73 9.18 -21.77
N ARG A 53 0.72 9.04 -20.44
CA ARG A 53 1.79 9.53 -19.57
C ARG A 53 3.15 8.90 -19.93
N LEU A 54 3.19 7.59 -20.18
CA LEU A 54 4.40 6.87 -20.60
C LEU A 54 4.90 7.33 -21.98
N LYS A 55 4.01 7.68 -22.91
CA LYS A 55 4.43 8.25 -24.21
C LYS A 55 5.13 9.60 -24.02
N ASN A 56 4.59 10.47 -23.18
CA ASN A 56 5.16 11.82 -22.97
C ASN A 56 6.56 11.78 -22.35
N ILE A 57 6.80 10.85 -21.43
CA ILE A 57 8.09 10.75 -20.72
C ILE A 57 9.10 9.84 -21.46
N ARG A 58 8.75 9.31 -22.64
CA ARG A 58 9.57 8.37 -23.41
C ARG A 58 10.95 8.93 -23.74
N LYS A 59 11.03 10.19 -24.16
CA LYS A 59 12.30 10.83 -24.56
C LYS A 59 13.33 10.86 -23.43
N VAL A 60 12.87 10.97 -22.18
CA VAL A 60 13.75 11.03 -20.98
C VAL A 60 14.03 9.63 -20.43
N TYR A 61 12.99 8.81 -20.26
CA TYR A 61 13.12 7.54 -19.53
C TYR A 61 13.17 6.31 -20.43
N GLY A 62 13.16 6.46 -21.76
CA GLY A 62 13.06 5.36 -22.73
C GLY A 62 14.04 4.21 -22.50
N ARG A 63 15.25 4.52 -22.03
CA ARG A 63 16.31 3.55 -21.73
C ARG A 63 16.31 3.06 -20.28
N CYS A 64 15.61 3.72 -19.37
CA CYS A 64 15.56 3.31 -17.97
C CYS A 64 14.85 1.96 -17.83
N MET A 65 15.42 1.07 -17.01
CA MET A 65 14.82 -0.23 -16.70
C MET A 65 13.39 -0.08 -16.18
N TRP A 66 13.14 0.92 -15.32
CA TRP A 66 11.79 1.23 -14.84
C TRP A 66 10.77 1.46 -15.97
N TYR A 67 11.15 2.21 -17.00
CA TYR A 67 10.27 2.52 -18.13
C TYR A 67 10.01 1.28 -18.99
N ARG A 68 11.07 0.52 -19.29
CA ARG A 68 10.96 -0.74 -20.03
C ARG A 68 10.09 -1.77 -19.28
N LEU A 69 10.27 -1.89 -17.97
CA LEU A 69 9.45 -2.76 -17.12
C LEU A 69 7.98 -2.32 -17.05
N ARG A 70 7.68 -1.03 -17.18
CA ARG A 70 6.29 -0.53 -17.26
C ARG A 70 5.68 -0.66 -18.66
N LEU A 71 6.50 -0.61 -19.70
CA LEU A 71 6.07 -0.86 -21.08
C LEU A 71 5.78 -2.34 -21.33
N LEU A 72 6.59 -3.22 -20.73
CA LEU A 72 6.25 -4.62 -20.63
C LEU A 72 4.93 -4.68 -19.88
N LYS A 73 3.85 -5.03 -20.61
CA LYS A 73 2.56 -5.25 -19.98
C LYS A 73 2.82 -6.18 -18.78
N PRO A 74 2.35 -5.85 -17.57
CA PRO A 74 2.45 -6.80 -16.48
C PRO A 74 1.89 -8.12 -17.01
N GLN A 75 2.60 -9.24 -16.75
CA GLN A 75 2.01 -10.57 -16.94
C GLN A 75 0.57 -10.49 -16.45
N PRO A 76 -0.40 -11.10 -17.16
CA PRO A 76 -1.83 -10.92 -16.85
C PRO A 76 -2.06 -11.25 -15.38
N ASN A 77 -2.01 -10.22 -14.54
CA ASN A 77 -2.11 -10.39 -13.12
C ASN A 77 -3.55 -10.81 -12.94
N ILE A 78 -3.74 -12.00 -12.38
CA ILE A 78 -5.07 -12.53 -12.17
C ILE A 78 -5.82 -11.63 -11.17
N ILE A 79 -5.10 -10.84 -10.36
CA ILE A 79 -5.61 -9.93 -9.34
C ILE A 79 -6.65 -8.91 -9.86
N PRO A 80 -6.39 -8.04 -10.86
CA PRO A 80 -7.41 -7.13 -11.40
C PRO A 80 -8.62 -7.86 -11.98
N THR A 81 -8.44 -9.01 -12.62
CA THR A 81 -9.53 -9.83 -13.15
C THR A 81 -10.36 -10.46 -12.02
N VAL A 82 -9.70 -10.96 -10.96
CA VAL A 82 -10.34 -11.48 -9.75
C VAL A 82 -11.10 -10.39 -9.02
N LYS A 83 -10.55 -9.18 -8.89
CA LYS A 83 -11.26 -8.04 -8.30
C LYS A 83 -12.55 -7.74 -9.05
N LYS A 84 -12.53 -7.74 -10.39
CA LYS A 84 -13.73 -7.58 -11.21
C LYS A 84 -14.72 -8.73 -11.01
N ILE A 85 -14.25 -9.98 -11.04
CA ILE A 85 -15.10 -11.16 -10.84
C ILE A 85 -15.75 -11.13 -9.46
N VAL A 86 -15.01 -10.82 -8.39
CA VAL A 86 -15.53 -10.73 -7.03
C VAL A 86 -16.54 -9.59 -6.89
N LEU A 87 -16.28 -8.44 -7.50
CA LEU A 87 -17.25 -7.33 -7.52
C LEU A 87 -18.53 -7.72 -8.29
N LEU A 88 -18.40 -8.35 -9.45
CA LEU A 88 -19.55 -8.82 -10.25
C LEU A 88 -20.34 -9.90 -9.51
N ALA A 89 -19.66 -10.83 -8.86
CA ALA A 89 -20.30 -11.84 -8.01
C ALA A 89 -21.00 -11.20 -6.81
N GLY A 90 -20.39 -10.19 -6.19
CA GLY A 90 -21.00 -9.40 -5.11
C GLY A 90 -22.26 -8.67 -5.57
N TRP A 91 -22.26 -8.06 -6.76
CA TRP A 91 -23.45 -7.46 -7.35
C TRP A 91 -24.52 -8.49 -7.74
N ALA A 92 -24.13 -9.62 -8.30
CA ALA A 92 -25.05 -10.71 -8.62
C ALA A 92 -25.73 -11.23 -7.36
N LEU A 93 -24.97 -11.41 -6.27
CA LEU A 93 -25.51 -11.78 -4.96
C LEU A 93 -26.43 -10.69 -4.41
N PHE A 94 -26.03 -9.42 -4.47
CA PHE A 94 -26.85 -8.30 -4.02
C PHE A 94 -28.19 -8.23 -4.77
N LEU A 95 -28.17 -8.34 -6.10
CA LEU A 95 -29.37 -8.33 -6.94
C LEU A 95 -30.23 -9.58 -6.71
N PHE A 96 -29.62 -10.76 -6.52
CA PHE A 96 -30.34 -11.99 -6.19
C PHE A 96 -31.06 -11.89 -4.85
N LEU A 97 -30.38 -11.36 -3.82
CA LEU A 97 -30.97 -11.14 -2.51
C LEU A 97 -32.07 -10.07 -2.56
N ALA A 98 -31.85 -8.97 -3.26
CA ALA A 98 -32.87 -7.94 -3.48
C ALA A 98 -34.10 -8.49 -4.22
N TYR A 99 -33.91 -9.37 -5.21
CA TYR A 99 -34.99 -10.05 -5.91
C TYR A 99 -35.77 -10.99 -4.98
N LYS A 100 -35.06 -11.77 -4.15
CA LYS A 100 -35.68 -12.64 -3.14
C LYS A 100 -36.52 -11.83 -2.16
N VAL A 101 -35.96 -10.74 -1.63
CA VAL A 101 -36.66 -9.79 -0.75
C VAL A 101 -37.89 -9.17 -1.43
N SER A 102 -37.80 -8.81 -2.71
CA SER A 102 -38.94 -8.23 -3.45
C SER A 102 -40.10 -9.22 -3.67
N LYS A 103 -39.83 -10.53 -3.63
CA LYS A 103 -40.85 -11.58 -3.76
C LYS A 103 -41.39 -12.07 -2.43
N THR A 104 -40.82 -11.61 -1.32
CA THR A 104 -41.30 -11.92 0.01
C THR A 104 -42.55 -11.09 0.28
N ASP A 105 -43.68 -11.77 0.48
CA ASP A 105 -44.93 -11.11 0.85
C ASP A 105 -44.79 -10.39 2.20
N ARG A 106 -45.22 -9.13 2.23
CA ARG A 106 -45.34 -8.36 3.47
C ARG A 106 -46.58 -8.85 4.22
N GLU A 107 -46.46 -9.90 5.02
CA GLU A 107 -47.46 -10.21 6.04
C GLU A 107 -47.32 -9.24 7.22
N TYR A 108 -47.69 -7.99 6.99
CA TYR A 108 -48.03 -7.06 8.06
C TYR A 108 -49.43 -6.54 7.74
N GLN A 109 -50.44 -7.32 8.12
CA GLN A 109 -51.81 -6.81 8.18
C GLN A 109 -51.96 -6.13 9.53
N GLU A 110 -52.04 -4.80 9.51
CA GLU A 110 -52.48 -4.01 10.65
C GLU A 110 -53.85 -4.55 11.10
N TYR A 111 -53.98 -4.96 12.36
CA TYR A 111 -55.20 -5.60 12.85
C TYR A 111 -56.33 -4.57 12.96
N ASN A 112 -57.17 -4.50 11.94
CA ASN A 112 -58.34 -3.63 11.93
C ASN A 112 -59.63 -4.43 12.25
N PRO A 113 -60.20 -4.29 13.46
CA PRO A 113 -61.39 -5.04 13.87
C PRO A 113 -62.64 -4.67 13.06
N TYR A 114 -62.71 -3.47 12.46
CA TYR A 114 -63.80 -3.09 11.56
C TYR A 114 -63.71 -3.83 10.22
N GLU A 115 -62.51 -3.98 9.66
CA GLU A 115 -62.28 -4.75 8.44
C GLU A 115 -62.56 -6.25 8.64
N VAL A 116 -62.19 -6.81 9.80
CA VAL A 116 -62.49 -8.22 10.14
C VAL A 116 -63.99 -8.49 10.18
N LEU A 117 -64.80 -7.51 10.61
CA LEU A 117 -66.26 -7.59 10.64
C LEU A 117 -66.94 -7.07 9.36
N ASN A 118 -66.18 -6.62 8.35
CA ASN A 118 -66.66 -5.94 7.15
C ASN A 118 -67.59 -4.76 7.46
N LEU A 119 -67.18 -3.89 8.36
CA LEU A 119 -67.90 -2.69 8.79
C LEU A 119 -67.09 -1.42 8.53
N ASP A 120 -67.78 -0.29 8.35
CA ASP A 120 -67.11 1.01 8.24
C ASP A 120 -66.62 1.52 9.61
N PRO A 121 -65.50 2.28 9.66
CA PRO A 121 -65.02 2.92 10.88
C PRO A 121 -66.04 3.97 11.35
N GLY A 122 -66.89 3.61 12.30
CA GLY A 122 -68.04 4.42 12.74
C GLY A 122 -69.36 3.64 12.85
N ALA A 123 -69.37 2.35 12.50
CA ALA A 123 -70.52 1.48 12.70
C ALA A 123 -71.00 1.50 14.16
N THR A 124 -72.32 1.57 14.33
CA THR A 124 -72.95 1.57 15.65
C THR A 124 -72.83 0.21 16.32
N VAL A 125 -72.88 0.17 17.66
CA VAL A 125 -72.82 -1.10 18.43
C VAL A 125 -73.93 -2.08 18.02
N ALA A 126 -75.08 -1.58 17.56
CA ALA A 126 -76.16 -2.39 17.02
C ALA A 126 -75.79 -3.08 15.69
N GLU A 127 -75.09 -2.36 14.80
CA GLU A 127 -74.59 -2.89 13.52
C GLU A 127 -73.46 -3.91 13.73
N ILE A 128 -72.55 -3.63 14.66
CA ILE A 128 -71.47 -4.54 15.08
C ILE A 128 -72.05 -5.86 15.60
N LYS A 129 -73.05 -5.81 16.49
CA LYS A 129 -73.74 -7.00 17.01
C LYS A 129 -74.47 -7.78 15.91
N LYS A 130 -75.09 -7.07 14.97
CA LYS A 130 -75.81 -7.70 13.85
C LYS A 130 -74.85 -8.43 12.90
N GLN A 131 -73.74 -7.81 12.52
CA GLN A 131 -72.75 -8.43 11.64
C GLN A 131 -72.01 -9.57 12.33
N TYR A 132 -71.63 -9.40 13.60
CA TYR A 132 -71.05 -10.48 14.39
C TYR A 132 -71.97 -11.72 14.39
N ARG A 133 -73.27 -11.55 14.66
CA ARG A 133 -74.21 -12.67 14.64
C ARG A 133 -74.28 -13.37 13.27
N LEU A 134 -74.24 -12.62 12.17
CA LEU A 134 -74.25 -13.16 10.81
C LEU A 134 -72.96 -13.93 10.48
N LEU A 135 -71.80 -13.34 10.79
CA LEU A 135 -70.48 -13.92 10.53
C LEU A 135 -70.19 -15.12 11.44
N SER A 136 -70.52 -15.04 12.73
CA SER A 136 -70.38 -16.15 13.67
C SER A 136 -71.26 -17.33 13.32
N LEU A 137 -72.46 -17.12 12.76
CA LEU A 137 -73.30 -18.23 12.26
C LEU A 137 -72.71 -18.88 11.01
N LYS A 138 -72.02 -18.11 10.16
CA LYS A 138 -71.38 -18.56 8.93
C LYS A 138 -70.07 -19.32 9.18
N TYR A 139 -69.28 -18.86 10.14
CA TYR A 139 -67.95 -19.41 10.46
C TYR A 139 -67.95 -20.29 11.72
N HIS A 140 -69.12 -20.66 12.27
CA HIS A 140 -69.18 -21.50 13.48
C HIS A 140 -68.49 -22.86 13.26
N PRO A 141 -67.59 -23.31 14.15
CA PRO A 141 -66.86 -24.57 13.98
C PRO A 141 -67.80 -25.78 13.90
N ASP A 142 -68.85 -25.82 14.73
CA ASP A 142 -69.87 -26.89 14.70
C ASP A 142 -70.70 -26.96 13.40
N LYS A 143 -70.65 -25.92 12.57
CA LYS A 143 -71.35 -25.87 11.27
C LYS A 143 -70.41 -26.04 10.07
N GLY A 144 -69.17 -26.49 10.32
CA GLY A 144 -68.14 -26.69 9.30
C GLY A 144 -67.44 -25.41 8.86
N GLY A 145 -67.48 -24.35 9.66
CA GLY A 145 -66.75 -23.10 9.43
C GLY A 145 -65.29 -23.15 9.87
N ASP A 146 -64.50 -22.16 9.42
CA ASP A 146 -63.08 -22.01 9.76
C ASP A 146 -62.92 -21.44 11.19
N GLU A 147 -62.36 -22.26 12.08
CA GLU A 147 -62.10 -21.94 13.49
C GLU A 147 -61.18 -20.73 13.68
N VAL A 148 -60.19 -20.55 12.79
CA VAL A 148 -59.26 -19.41 12.86
C VAL A 148 -59.98 -18.11 12.55
N MET A 149 -60.84 -18.12 11.52
CA MET A 149 -61.66 -16.96 11.17
C MET A 149 -62.73 -16.68 12.23
N PHE A 150 -63.33 -17.72 12.82
CA PHE A 150 -64.26 -17.56 13.93
C PHE A 150 -63.61 -16.87 15.14
N MET A 151 -62.40 -17.29 15.53
CA MET A 151 -61.65 -16.65 16.60
C MET A 151 -61.30 -15.19 16.27
N ARG A 152 -60.89 -14.89 15.02
CA ARG A 152 -60.63 -13.51 14.57
C ARG A 152 -61.89 -12.64 14.65
N ILE A 153 -63.04 -13.16 14.22
CA ILE A 153 -64.35 -12.48 14.28
C ILE A 153 -64.76 -12.23 15.74
N ALA A 154 -64.58 -13.21 16.62
CA ALA A 154 -64.85 -13.07 18.05
C ALA A 154 -63.93 -12.02 18.72
N LYS A 155 -62.64 -12.02 18.37
CA LYS A 155 -61.68 -11.03 18.86
C LYS A 155 -61.99 -9.63 18.33
N ALA A 156 -62.42 -9.49 17.08
CA ALA A 156 -62.81 -8.20 16.50
C ALA A 156 -64.10 -7.66 17.13
N TYR A 157 -65.07 -8.53 17.42
CA TYR A 157 -66.26 -8.16 18.16
C TYR A 157 -65.94 -7.71 19.59
N ALA A 158 -65.09 -8.45 20.31
CA ALA A 158 -64.64 -8.06 21.66
C ALA A 158 -63.91 -6.71 21.62
N ALA A 159 -63.01 -6.50 20.67
CA ALA A 159 -62.28 -5.25 20.46
C ALA A 159 -63.18 -4.02 20.31
N LEU A 160 -64.35 -4.17 19.67
CA LEU A 160 -65.25 -3.05 19.39
C LEU A 160 -66.41 -2.89 20.38
N THR A 161 -66.69 -3.91 21.20
CA THR A 161 -67.83 -3.91 22.13
C THR A 161 -67.46 -3.72 23.58
N ASP A 162 -66.24 -4.10 23.97
CA ASP A 162 -65.71 -3.86 25.31
C ASP A 162 -65.01 -2.49 25.37
N GLU A 163 -65.37 -1.67 26.37
CA GLU A 163 -64.82 -0.31 26.52
C GLU A 163 -63.31 -0.32 26.79
N GLU A 164 -62.82 -1.30 27.56
CA GLU A 164 -61.40 -1.43 27.88
C GLU A 164 -60.61 -1.89 26.64
N SER A 165 -61.07 -2.93 25.96
CA SER A 165 -60.46 -3.44 24.72
C SER A 165 -60.50 -2.40 23.58
N ARG A 166 -61.57 -1.60 23.49
CA ARG A 166 -61.68 -0.52 22.50
C ARG A 166 -60.70 0.60 22.77
N LYS A 167 -60.59 1.03 24.03
CA LYS A 167 -59.60 2.05 24.43
C LYS A 167 -58.17 1.56 24.18
N ASN A 168 -57.89 0.29 24.49
CA ASN A 168 -56.60 -0.33 24.21
C ASN A 168 -56.27 -0.38 22.71
N TRP A 169 -57.27 -0.67 21.86
CA TRP A 169 -57.08 -0.61 20.42
C TRP A 169 -56.89 0.83 19.91
N GLU A 170 -57.64 1.80 20.44
CA GLU A 170 -57.50 3.23 20.07
C GLU A 170 -56.14 3.82 20.52
N GLU A 171 -55.59 3.37 21.65
CA GLU A 171 -54.33 3.87 22.22
C GLU A 171 -53.09 3.09 21.73
N PHE A 172 -53.21 1.77 21.53
CA PHE A 172 -52.08 0.87 21.21
C PHE A 172 -52.22 0.11 19.88
N GLY A 173 -53.32 0.28 19.14
CA GLY A 173 -53.56 -0.42 17.87
C GLY A 173 -53.90 -1.92 18.00
N ASN A 174 -54.06 -2.43 19.21
CA ASN A 174 -54.39 -3.84 19.49
C ASN A 174 -55.36 -3.96 20.69
N PRO A 175 -56.45 -4.76 20.61
CA PRO A 175 -57.41 -4.89 21.70
C PRO A 175 -56.87 -5.45 23.01
N ASP A 176 -55.78 -6.22 22.97
CA ASP A 176 -55.20 -6.86 24.17
C ASP A 176 -54.30 -5.90 24.99
N GLY A 177 -54.19 -4.63 24.60
CA GLY A 177 -53.34 -3.64 25.28
C GLY A 177 -51.88 -3.60 24.77
N PRO A 178 -50.96 -2.97 25.53
CA PRO A 178 -49.57 -2.81 25.12
C PRO A 178 -48.90 -4.18 24.96
N GLN A 179 -48.57 -4.54 23.72
CA GLN A 179 -47.85 -5.77 23.43
C GLN A 179 -46.42 -5.66 23.97
N ALA A 180 -45.96 -6.72 24.65
CA ALA A 180 -44.56 -6.83 25.03
C ALA A 180 -43.71 -6.81 23.75
N THR A 181 -42.71 -5.92 23.70
CA THR A 181 -41.78 -5.84 22.58
C THR A 181 -40.95 -7.14 22.51
N SER A 182 -41.35 -8.06 21.64
CA SER A 182 -40.56 -9.27 21.37
C SER A 182 -39.33 -8.87 20.54
N PHE A 183 -38.15 -8.95 21.15
CA PHE A 183 -36.89 -8.71 20.44
C PHE A 183 -36.55 -9.94 19.59
N GLY A 184 -36.78 -9.83 18.29
CA GLY A 184 -36.37 -10.84 17.31
C GLY A 184 -34.95 -10.61 16.81
N ILE A 185 -34.17 -11.68 16.66
CA ILE A 185 -32.87 -11.64 15.98
C ILE A 185 -33.09 -12.07 14.53
N ALA A 186 -32.62 -11.26 13.57
CA ALA A 186 -32.73 -11.54 12.14
C ALA A 186 -31.88 -12.74 11.66
N LEU A 187 -31.34 -13.57 12.55
CA LEU A 187 -30.59 -14.77 12.18
C LEU A 187 -31.56 -15.93 11.95
N PRO A 188 -31.33 -16.78 10.93
CA PRO A 188 -32.18 -17.93 10.66
C PRO A 188 -32.15 -18.93 11.81
N ALA A 189 -33.31 -19.47 12.17
CA ALA A 189 -33.43 -20.45 13.25
C ALA A 189 -32.59 -21.73 13.01
N TRP A 190 -32.43 -22.17 11.76
CA TRP A 190 -31.67 -23.38 11.41
C TRP A 190 -30.18 -23.33 11.79
N ILE A 191 -29.59 -22.14 11.98
CA ILE A 191 -28.20 -21.99 12.45
C ILE A 191 -28.08 -22.32 13.95
N VAL A 192 -29.13 -22.01 14.71
CA VAL A 192 -29.18 -22.12 16.18
C VAL A 192 -29.88 -23.41 16.64
N ASP A 193 -30.61 -24.07 15.74
CA ASP A 193 -31.22 -25.38 15.97
C ASP A 193 -30.22 -26.41 16.51
N GLN A 194 -30.68 -27.24 17.46
CA GLN A 194 -29.87 -28.25 18.16
C GLN A 194 -29.14 -29.22 17.23
N LYS A 195 -29.65 -29.44 16.01
CA LYS A 195 -29.02 -30.31 15.02
C LYS A 195 -27.74 -29.73 14.41
N ASN A 196 -27.71 -28.41 14.18
CA ASN A 196 -26.61 -27.73 13.50
C ASN A 196 -25.72 -26.94 14.44
N SER A 197 -26.20 -26.60 15.65
CA SER A 197 -25.47 -25.80 16.63
C SER A 197 -24.10 -26.40 16.99
N ILE A 198 -24.00 -27.73 17.05
CA ILE A 198 -22.72 -28.44 17.29
C ILE A 198 -21.73 -28.19 16.15
N LEU A 199 -22.18 -28.26 14.89
CA LEU A 199 -21.33 -28.01 13.73
C LEU A 199 -20.88 -26.56 13.65
N VAL A 200 -21.80 -25.61 13.89
CA VAL A 200 -21.49 -24.18 13.91
C VAL A 200 -20.49 -23.85 15.02
N LEU A 201 -20.67 -24.41 16.22
CA LEU A 201 -19.74 -24.25 17.33
C LEU A 201 -18.36 -24.85 17.02
N LEU A 202 -18.31 -26.01 16.36
CA LEU A 202 -17.06 -26.63 15.94
C LEU A 202 -16.33 -25.76 14.92
N VAL A 203 -17.02 -25.27 13.89
CA VAL A 203 -16.43 -24.37 12.88
C VAL A 203 -15.94 -23.07 13.53
N TYR A 204 -16.72 -22.50 14.43
CA TYR A 204 -16.32 -21.31 15.20
C TYR A 204 -15.07 -21.60 16.06
N GLY A 205 -15.06 -22.73 16.78
CA GLY A 205 -13.92 -23.19 17.57
C GLY A 205 -12.67 -23.38 16.72
N LEU A 206 -12.79 -24.00 15.54
CA LEU A 206 -11.68 -24.18 14.59
C LEU A 206 -11.19 -22.83 14.06
N ALA A 207 -12.09 -21.90 13.74
CA ALA A 207 -11.72 -20.57 13.27
C ALA A 207 -10.92 -19.78 14.31
N PHE A 208 -11.34 -19.79 15.57
CA PHE A 208 -10.69 -19.00 16.62
C PHE A 208 -9.50 -19.70 17.29
N MET A 209 -9.50 -21.03 17.42
CA MET A 209 -8.44 -21.77 18.10
C MET A 209 -7.33 -22.23 17.15
N VAL A 210 -7.63 -22.40 15.86
CA VAL A 210 -6.65 -22.88 14.87
C VAL A 210 -6.35 -21.81 13.84
N ILE A 211 -7.34 -21.35 13.08
CA ILE A 211 -7.09 -20.45 11.96
C ILE A 211 -6.50 -19.13 12.44
N LEU A 212 -7.11 -18.50 13.45
CA LEU A 212 -6.67 -17.20 13.94
C LEU A 212 -5.24 -17.25 14.52
N PRO A 213 -4.87 -18.20 15.41
CA PRO A 213 -3.50 -18.31 15.89
C PRO A 213 -2.49 -18.65 14.80
N VAL A 214 -2.84 -19.50 13.82
CA VAL A 214 -1.94 -19.85 12.71
C VAL A 214 -1.71 -18.65 11.80
N VAL A 215 -2.75 -17.90 11.45
CA VAL A 215 -2.65 -16.71 10.59
C VAL A 215 -1.87 -15.62 11.30
N VAL A 216 -2.23 -15.29 12.54
CA VAL A 216 -1.54 -14.25 13.34
C VAL A 216 -0.10 -14.65 13.61
N GLY A 217 0.14 -15.91 14.00
CA GLY A 217 1.48 -16.43 14.23
C GLY A 217 2.35 -16.39 12.98
N SER A 218 1.84 -16.88 11.85
CA SER A 218 2.56 -16.85 10.57
C SER A 218 2.87 -15.43 10.12
N TRP A 219 1.93 -14.49 10.28
CA TRP A 219 2.14 -13.08 9.99
C TRP A 219 3.20 -12.48 10.94
N TRP A 220 3.09 -12.72 12.24
CA TRP A 220 4.02 -12.21 13.26
C TRP A 220 5.44 -12.70 13.02
N TYR A 221 5.67 -14.01 12.91
CA TYR A 221 6.99 -14.60 12.66
C TYR A 221 7.58 -14.19 11.30
N ARG A 222 6.73 -13.84 10.34
CA ARG A 222 7.19 -13.24 9.08
C ARG A 222 7.58 -11.77 9.26
N SER A 223 6.80 -11.00 10.02
CA SER A 223 7.01 -9.57 10.22
C SER A 223 8.24 -9.25 11.07
N ILE A 224 8.47 -9.98 12.17
CA ILE A 224 9.59 -9.72 13.10
C ILE A 224 10.97 -9.94 12.48
N ARG A 225 11.06 -10.54 11.29
CA ARG A 225 12.33 -10.75 10.58
C ARG A 225 12.83 -9.50 9.87
N TYR A 226 11.99 -8.48 9.73
CA TYR A 226 12.29 -7.27 8.98
C TYR A 226 12.36 -6.04 9.90
N SER A 227 13.28 -5.13 9.58
CA SER A 227 13.34 -3.77 10.10
C SER A 227 12.14 -2.93 9.58
N GLY A 228 11.96 -1.73 10.13
CA GLY A 228 10.93 -0.77 9.66
C GLY A 228 11.03 -0.49 8.15
N ASP A 229 12.24 -0.51 7.61
CA ASP A 229 12.54 -0.30 6.19
C ASP A 229 12.41 -1.57 5.32
N GLN A 230 11.77 -2.63 5.83
CA GLN A 230 11.54 -3.91 5.12
C GLN A 230 12.83 -4.65 4.70
N ILE A 231 13.88 -4.52 5.52
CA ILE A 231 15.19 -5.16 5.33
C ILE A 231 15.39 -6.22 6.42
N LEU A 232 16.08 -7.33 6.13
CA LEU A 232 16.27 -8.39 7.12
C LEU A 232 17.09 -7.86 8.30
N ILE A 233 16.63 -8.12 9.53
CA ILE A 233 17.34 -7.71 10.75
C ILE A 233 18.76 -8.28 10.78
N ARG A 234 18.97 -9.49 10.22
CA ARG A 234 20.29 -10.11 10.09
C ARG A 234 21.24 -9.26 9.24
N THR A 235 20.75 -8.60 8.20
CA THR A 235 21.57 -7.69 7.39
C THR A 235 21.93 -6.43 8.14
N THR A 236 20.97 -5.84 8.86
CA THR A 236 21.24 -4.73 9.78
C THR A 236 22.32 -5.12 10.80
N GLN A 237 22.27 -6.33 11.37
CA GLN A 237 23.31 -6.84 12.28
C GLN A 237 24.68 -6.96 11.61
N ILE A 238 24.75 -7.45 10.36
CA ILE A 238 25.98 -7.54 9.57
C ILE A 238 26.57 -6.14 9.35
N TYR A 239 25.73 -5.17 8.96
CA TYR A 239 26.16 -3.78 8.75
C TYR A 239 26.65 -3.16 10.05
N THR A 240 25.90 -3.30 11.14
CA THR A 240 26.30 -2.81 12.46
C THR A 240 27.65 -3.38 12.88
N TYR A 241 27.87 -4.69 12.72
CA TYR A 241 29.14 -5.33 13.04
C TYR A 241 30.30 -4.78 12.21
N PHE A 242 30.16 -4.69 10.88
CA PHE A 242 31.27 -4.27 10.02
C PHE A 242 31.57 -2.79 10.08
N VAL A 243 30.55 -1.94 10.26
CA VAL A 243 30.72 -0.49 10.46
C VAL A 243 31.39 -0.23 11.81
N TYR A 244 31.00 -0.96 12.86
CA TYR A 244 31.67 -0.88 14.16
C TYR A 244 33.13 -1.35 14.09
N LYS A 245 33.39 -2.50 13.44
CA LYS A 245 34.75 -3.04 13.28
C LYS A 245 35.64 -2.19 12.38
N THR A 246 35.09 -1.62 11.31
CA THR A 246 35.84 -0.86 10.29
C THR A 246 35.36 0.58 10.26
N ARG A 247 35.89 1.40 11.17
CA ARG A 247 35.43 2.78 11.38
C ARG A 247 35.56 3.70 10.16
N ASN A 248 36.56 3.46 9.32
CA ASN A 248 36.77 4.18 8.07
C ASN A 248 36.72 3.18 6.90
N MET A 249 35.58 3.08 6.24
CA MET A 249 35.37 2.17 5.13
C MET A 249 35.66 2.89 3.81
N ASP A 250 36.63 2.36 3.08
CA ASP A 250 36.85 2.74 1.69
C ASP A 250 35.75 2.14 0.78
N MET A 251 35.65 2.64 -0.45
CA MET A 251 34.63 2.19 -1.41
C MET A 251 34.69 0.67 -1.66
N LYS A 252 35.90 0.10 -1.70
CA LYS A 252 36.09 -1.35 -1.90
C LYS A 252 35.51 -2.16 -0.74
N ARG A 253 35.74 -1.72 0.50
CA ARG A 253 35.19 -2.37 1.69
C ARG A 253 33.68 -2.20 1.80
N LEU A 254 33.14 -1.03 1.46
CA LEU A 254 31.70 -0.80 1.43
C LEU A 254 30.99 -1.73 0.44
N ILE A 255 31.53 -1.87 -0.77
CA ILE A 255 31.02 -2.82 -1.78
C ILE A 255 31.05 -4.26 -1.24
N MET A 256 32.11 -4.65 -0.52
CA MET A 256 32.16 -5.98 0.11
C MET A 256 31.06 -6.16 1.16
N VAL A 257 30.88 -5.18 2.05
CA VAL A 257 29.88 -5.25 3.12
C VAL A 257 28.46 -5.24 2.56
N LEU A 258 28.18 -4.40 1.56
CA LEU A 258 26.91 -4.41 0.84
C LEU A 258 26.60 -5.80 0.25
N ALA A 259 27.59 -6.42 -0.41
CA ALA A 259 27.44 -7.74 -1.01
C ALA A 259 27.28 -8.87 0.03
N GLY A 260 27.73 -8.67 1.26
CA GLY A 260 27.55 -9.60 2.39
C GLY A 260 26.15 -9.58 3.02
N ALA A 261 25.20 -8.84 2.46
CA ALA A 261 23.83 -8.76 2.95
C ALA A 261 23.10 -10.11 2.86
N SER A 262 22.31 -10.46 3.87
CA SER A 262 21.56 -11.72 3.92
C SER A 262 20.40 -11.78 2.92
N GLU A 263 20.03 -10.67 2.29
CA GLU A 263 19.06 -10.58 1.21
C GLU A 263 19.54 -11.31 -0.05
N PHE A 264 20.85 -11.45 -0.20
CA PHE A 264 21.48 -12.19 -1.30
C PHE A 264 21.78 -13.64 -0.93
N ASP A 265 21.53 -14.04 0.31
CA ASP A 265 21.75 -15.41 0.78
C ASP A 265 20.48 -16.25 0.55
N PRO A 266 20.53 -17.30 -0.30
CA PRO A 266 19.40 -18.20 -0.52
C PRO A 266 18.87 -18.88 0.75
N GLN A 267 19.69 -18.98 1.80
CA GLN A 267 19.27 -19.58 3.08
C GLN A 267 18.23 -18.71 3.81
N TYR A 268 18.37 -17.39 3.71
CA TYR A 268 17.51 -16.43 4.41
C TYR A 268 16.46 -15.79 3.49
N ASN A 269 16.78 -15.67 2.20
CA ASN A 269 15.88 -15.13 1.19
C ASN A 269 15.67 -16.11 0.04
N LYS A 270 14.44 -16.63 -0.08
CA LYS A 270 14.06 -17.58 -1.14
C LYS A 270 14.10 -16.98 -2.54
N ASP A 271 14.06 -15.65 -2.65
CA ASP A 271 14.16 -14.96 -3.93
C ASP A 271 15.61 -14.94 -4.47
N ALA A 272 16.61 -15.21 -3.60
CA ALA A 272 18.00 -15.28 -4.01
C ALA A 272 18.35 -16.65 -4.61
N THR A 273 18.97 -16.63 -5.78
CA THR A 273 19.30 -17.81 -6.59
C THR A 273 20.78 -18.16 -6.47
N SER A 274 21.07 -19.44 -6.28
CA SER A 274 22.43 -20.00 -6.37
C SER A 274 22.39 -21.22 -7.29
N ARG A 275 23.17 -21.17 -8.37
CA ARG A 275 23.19 -22.21 -9.40
C ARG A 275 24.59 -22.84 -9.45
N PRO A 276 24.74 -24.15 -9.73
CA PRO A 276 26.06 -24.78 -9.87
C PRO A 276 26.92 -24.15 -10.96
N THR A 277 26.29 -23.59 -12.01
CA THR A 277 26.94 -22.86 -13.10
C THR A 277 27.69 -21.62 -12.62
N ASP A 278 27.29 -21.03 -11.49
CA ASP A 278 27.90 -19.83 -10.93
C ASP A 278 29.36 -20.11 -10.52
N ASN A 279 29.70 -21.35 -10.18
CA ASN A 279 31.08 -21.76 -9.86
C ASN A 279 32.04 -21.66 -11.05
N ILE A 280 31.53 -21.54 -12.28
CA ILE A 280 32.33 -21.41 -13.50
C ILE A 280 32.30 -19.96 -13.98
N LEU A 281 31.10 -19.36 -14.07
CA LEU A 281 30.91 -18.02 -14.62
C LEU A 281 31.49 -16.93 -13.71
N ILE A 282 31.34 -17.04 -12.40
CA ILE A 282 31.82 -16.01 -11.47
C ILE A 282 33.36 -15.93 -11.46
N PRO A 283 34.13 -17.02 -11.42
CA PRO A 283 35.58 -16.95 -11.59
C PRO A 283 36.05 -16.37 -12.93
N GLN A 284 35.33 -16.59 -14.03
CA GLN A 284 35.63 -15.97 -15.32
C GLN A 284 35.47 -14.44 -15.24
N LEU A 285 34.34 -13.96 -14.72
CA LEU A 285 34.10 -12.53 -14.52
C LEU A 285 35.11 -11.89 -13.55
N ILE A 286 35.54 -12.62 -12.52
CA ILE A 286 36.59 -12.15 -11.59
C ILE A 286 37.90 -11.88 -12.35
N ARG A 287 38.28 -12.74 -13.30
CA ARG A 287 39.48 -12.57 -14.12
C ARG A 287 39.36 -11.36 -15.04
N GLU A 288 38.19 -11.15 -15.65
CA GLU A 288 37.94 -10.02 -16.55
C GLU A 288 37.92 -8.67 -15.81
N ILE A 289 37.28 -8.59 -14.64
CA ILE A 289 37.21 -7.35 -13.85
C ILE A 289 38.58 -6.94 -13.30
N GLY A 290 39.44 -7.92 -12.97
CA GLY A 290 40.83 -7.68 -12.59
C GLY A 290 41.00 -6.69 -11.44
N SER A 291 40.29 -6.86 -10.31
CA SER A 291 40.42 -5.95 -9.14
C SER A 291 39.84 -6.50 -7.82
N ILE A 292 39.49 -7.78 -7.77
CA ILE A 292 38.79 -8.38 -6.61
C ILE A 292 39.82 -9.03 -5.70
N ASN A 293 40.02 -8.45 -4.52
CA ASN A 293 40.86 -9.06 -3.50
C ASN A 293 40.10 -10.23 -2.84
N LEU A 294 40.52 -11.46 -3.14
CA LEU A 294 40.01 -12.71 -2.59
C LEU A 294 40.76 -13.18 -1.33
N LYS A 295 41.86 -12.50 -0.94
CA LYS A 295 42.79 -13.00 0.10
C LYS A 295 42.30 -12.78 1.55
N LYS A 296 41.28 -11.95 1.77
CA LYS A 296 40.76 -11.66 3.12
C LYS A 296 39.62 -12.63 3.45
N ASN A 297 39.88 -13.60 4.31
CA ASN A 297 38.85 -14.54 4.77
C ASN A 297 38.09 -13.98 5.99
N GLU A 298 36.98 -13.27 5.72
CA GLU A 298 36.10 -12.74 6.76
C GLU A 298 34.64 -13.09 6.40
N PRO A 299 34.03 -14.11 7.03
CA PRO A 299 32.61 -14.41 6.80
C PRO A 299 31.72 -13.26 7.30
N PRO A 300 30.56 -13.01 6.67
CA PRO A 300 30.03 -13.66 5.45
C PRO A 300 30.59 -13.10 4.13
N LEU A 301 31.55 -12.16 4.15
CA LEU A 301 32.01 -11.44 2.95
C LEU A 301 32.67 -12.36 1.90
N THR A 302 33.17 -13.52 2.33
CA THR A 302 33.79 -14.55 1.47
C THR A 302 32.85 -15.68 1.07
N CYS A 303 31.61 -15.71 1.57
CA CYS A 303 30.65 -16.73 1.18
C CYS A 303 30.36 -16.66 -0.34
N PRO A 304 30.05 -17.79 -1.00
CA PRO A 304 29.82 -17.82 -2.45
C PRO A 304 28.75 -16.84 -2.94
N TYR A 305 27.65 -16.69 -2.19
CA TYR A 305 26.58 -15.73 -2.52
C TYR A 305 27.08 -14.28 -2.47
N SER A 306 27.90 -13.94 -1.46
CA SER A 306 28.46 -12.60 -1.27
C SER A 306 29.47 -12.29 -2.37
N LEU A 307 30.31 -13.27 -2.74
CA LEU A 307 31.24 -13.12 -3.86
C LEU A 307 30.50 -12.93 -5.19
N LYS A 308 29.46 -13.73 -5.45
CA LYS A 308 28.57 -13.56 -6.61
C LYS A 308 27.98 -12.15 -6.63
N ALA A 309 27.37 -11.71 -5.53
CA ALA A 309 26.78 -10.38 -5.45
C ALA A 309 27.82 -9.26 -5.67
N ARG A 310 29.01 -9.40 -5.10
CA ARG A 310 30.11 -8.43 -5.29
C ARG A 310 30.54 -8.32 -6.75
N VAL A 311 30.71 -9.45 -7.43
CA VAL A 311 31.13 -9.51 -8.84
C VAL A 311 30.06 -8.93 -9.76
N LEU A 312 28.80 -9.26 -9.51
CA LEU A 312 27.66 -8.72 -10.27
C LEU A 312 27.52 -7.20 -10.07
N LEU A 313 27.79 -6.67 -8.87
CA LEU A 313 27.76 -5.23 -8.64
C LEU A 313 28.93 -4.54 -9.35
N LEU A 314 30.14 -5.10 -9.25
CA LEU A 314 31.32 -4.53 -9.88
C LEU A 314 31.24 -4.53 -11.42
N SER A 315 30.69 -5.61 -12.01
CA SER A 315 30.42 -5.67 -13.45
C SER A 315 29.39 -4.63 -13.89
N HIS A 316 28.32 -4.40 -13.09
CA HIS A 316 27.36 -3.31 -13.32
C HIS A 316 28.03 -1.94 -13.29
N LEU A 317 28.83 -1.66 -12.25
CA LEU A 317 29.56 -0.39 -12.12
C LEU A 317 30.55 -0.18 -13.27
N ALA A 318 31.11 -1.26 -13.82
CA ALA A 318 32.01 -1.24 -14.97
C ALA A 318 31.28 -1.27 -16.33
N ARG A 319 29.94 -1.37 -16.35
CA ARG A 319 29.12 -1.51 -17.57
C ARG A 319 29.53 -2.67 -18.48
N MET A 320 30.02 -3.75 -17.88
CA MET A 320 30.41 -4.96 -18.60
C MET A 320 29.16 -5.77 -18.99
N LYS A 321 29.18 -6.37 -20.19
CA LYS A 321 28.14 -7.30 -20.61
C LYS A 321 28.31 -8.62 -19.87
N ILE A 322 27.22 -9.13 -19.30
CA ILE A 322 27.20 -10.40 -18.57
C ILE A 322 26.25 -11.40 -19.27
N PRO A 323 26.41 -12.72 -19.05
CA PRO A 323 25.49 -13.72 -19.59
C PRO A 323 24.05 -13.52 -19.11
N GLU A 324 23.06 -13.83 -19.95
CA GLU A 324 21.62 -13.65 -19.67
C GLU A 324 21.17 -14.31 -18.36
N THR A 325 21.74 -15.47 -18.02
CA THR A 325 21.44 -16.18 -16.78
C THR A 325 21.81 -15.38 -15.52
N LEU A 326 22.89 -14.61 -15.57
CA LEU A 326 23.35 -13.76 -14.48
C LEU A 326 22.73 -12.36 -14.54
N GLU A 327 22.16 -11.97 -15.67
CA GLU A 327 21.49 -10.69 -15.83
C GLU A 327 20.27 -10.58 -14.91
N GLU A 328 19.44 -11.63 -14.84
CA GLU A 328 18.32 -11.70 -13.89
C GLU A 328 18.78 -11.52 -12.43
N ASP A 329 19.88 -12.17 -12.06
CA ASP A 329 20.43 -12.11 -10.70
C ASP A 329 21.02 -10.73 -10.40
N GLN A 330 21.68 -10.10 -11.39
CA GLN A 330 22.19 -8.74 -11.28
C GLN A 330 21.02 -7.75 -11.12
N GLN A 331 19.95 -7.89 -11.89
CA GLN A 331 18.75 -7.05 -11.79
C GLN A 331 18.07 -7.20 -10.42
N PHE A 332 17.93 -8.43 -9.93
CA PHE A 332 17.39 -8.71 -8.60
C PHE A 332 18.21 -7.98 -7.52
N MET A 333 19.53 -8.07 -7.59
CA MET A 333 20.41 -7.40 -6.65
C MET A 333 20.31 -5.88 -6.74
N LEU A 334 20.40 -5.31 -7.94
CA LEU A 334 20.33 -3.86 -8.16
C LEU A 334 19.00 -3.27 -7.67
N LYS A 335 17.89 -4.02 -7.77
CA LYS A 335 16.59 -3.63 -7.20
C LYS A 335 16.62 -3.50 -5.67
N LYS A 336 17.44 -4.29 -4.98
CA LYS A 336 17.60 -4.27 -3.51
C LYS A 336 18.64 -3.26 -3.03
N CYS A 337 19.65 -2.95 -3.85
CA CYS A 337 20.77 -2.07 -3.46
C CYS A 337 20.36 -0.72 -2.85
N PRO A 338 19.41 0.07 -3.40
CA PRO A 338 19.06 1.37 -2.82
C PRO A 338 18.55 1.27 -1.38
N ALA A 339 17.68 0.30 -1.10
CA ALA A 339 17.16 0.08 0.25
C ALA A 339 18.26 -0.37 1.21
N LEU A 340 19.11 -1.30 0.78
CA LEU A 340 20.24 -1.79 1.57
C LEU A 340 21.27 -0.68 1.89
N LEU A 341 21.57 0.18 0.92
CA LEU A 341 22.46 1.32 1.13
C LEU A 341 21.85 2.37 2.04
N GLN A 342 20.53 2.59 1.96
CA GLN A 342 19.82 3.46 2.89
C GLN A 342 19.89 2.92 4.33
N GLU A 343 19.70 1.61 4.52
CA GLU A 343 19.85 1.00 5.84
C GLU A 343 21.28 1.11 6.36
N MET A 344 22.27 0.94 5.51
CA MET A 344 23.67 1.13 5.90
C MET A 344 23.94 2.59 6.33
N VAL A 345 23.36 3.58 5.65
CA VAL A 345 23.36 4.99 6.06
C VAL A 345 22.70 5.15 7.44
N ASN A 346 21.53 4.56 7.65
CA ASN A 346 20.81 4.59 8.93
C ASN A 346 21.66 3.99 10.07
N VAL A 347 22.28 2.83 9.85
CA VAL A 347 23.18 2.18 10.81
C VAL A 347 24.37 3.07 11.14
N ILE A 348 25.03 3.67 10.13
CA ILE A 348 26.16 4.58 10.37
C ILE A 348 25.71 5.78 11.21
N CYS A 349 24.57 6.40 10.88
CA CYS A 349 24.02 7.52 11.64
C CYS A 349 23.67 7.14 13.09
N GLN A 350 23.02 5.99 13.30
CA GLN A 350 22.68 5.50 14.64
C GLN A 350 23.95 5.26 15.49
N LEU A 351 24.99 4.66 14.91
CA LEU A 351 26.25 4.45 15.61
C LEU A 351 26.96 5.79 15.92
N ILE A 352 26.88 6.79 15.04
CA ILE A 352 27.41 8.14 15.32
C ILE A 352 26.65 8.78 16.48
N ILE A 353 25.32 8.69 16.51
CA ILE A 353 24.49 9.23 17.60
C ILE A 353 24.84 8.54 18.92
N MET A 354 24.90 7.20 18.92
CA MET A 354 25.25 6.41 20.10
C MET A 354 26.65 6.71 20.61
N ALA A 355 27.60 7.02 19.72
CA ALA A 355 28.95 7.44 20.11
C ALA A 355 28.98 8.79 20.83
N ARG A 356 28.11 9.70 20.41
CA ARG A 356 28.06 11.07 20.95
C ARG A 356 27.26 11.16 22.24
N SER A 357 26.30 10.26 22.44
CA SER A 357 25.46 10.23 23.64
C SER A 357 26.11 9.53 24.83
N ARG A 358 27.08 8.63 24.59
CA ARG A 358 27.79 7.94 25.68
C ARG A 358 28.96 8.79 26.17
N GLU A 359 28.99 9.04 27.48
CA GLU A 359 30.11 9.71 28.15
C GLU A 359 31.39 8.85 28.17
N GLU A 360 31.26 7.53 28.04
CA GLU A 360 32.37 6.59 28.03
C GLU A 360 33.19 6.66 26.73
N ARG A 361 34.47 7.04 26.87
CA ARG A 361 35.45 7.29 25.79
C ARG A 361 35.84 6.09 24.92
N GLU A 362 35.31 4.89 25.19
CA GLU A 362 35.73 3.67 24.49
C GLU A 362 35.04 3.51 23.12
N PHE A 363 33.82 4.03 22.95
CA PHE A 363 33.10 3.91 21.70
C PHE A 363 33.50 5.01 20.70
N ARG A 364 34.31 4.66 19.70
CA ARG A 364 34.73 5.61 18.65
C ARG A 364 33.74 5.61 17.48
N ALA A 365 33.15 6.78 17.22
CA ALA A 365 32.21 6.98 16.11
C ALA A 365 32.82 6.61 14.73
N PRO A 366 32.01 6.01 13.83
CA PRO A 366 32.34 5.90 12.40
C PRO A 366 32.75 7.24 11.78
N THR A 367 33.59 7.20 10.75
CA THR A 367 34.02 8.42 10.06
C THR A 367 32.91 8.96 9.15
N LEU A 368 32.82 10.28 9.04
CA LEU A 368 31.95 10.93 8.05
C LEU A 368 32.27 10.48 6.62
N ALA A 369 33.53 10.18 6.33
CA ALA A 369 33.96 9.63 5.04
C ALA A 369 33.26 8.30 4.69
N SER A 370 32.97 7.45 5.68
CA SER A 370 32.24 6.20 5.45
C SER A 370 30.79 6.47 5.06
N LEU A 371 30.15 7.44 5.71
CA LEU A 371 28.80 7.89 5.38
C LEU A 371 28.74 8.49 3.97
N GLU A 372 29.67 9.38 3.65
CA GLU A 372 29.80 10.00 2.33
C GLU A 372 30.04 8.95 1.23
N ASN A 373 30.93 7.99 1.47
CA ASN A 373 31.18 6.90 0.52
C ASN A 373 29.94 6.02 0.33
N CYS A 374 29.14 5.78 1.38
CA CYS A 374 27.88 5.03 1.26
C CYS A 374 26.86 5.77 0.39
N MET A 375 26.71 7.08 0.58
CA MET A 375 25.86 7.93 -0.26
C MET A 375 26.35 7.97 -1.71
N LYS A 376 27.67 8.08 -1.94
CA LYS A 376 28.27 7.99 -3.27
C LYS A 376 28.02 6.63 -3.92
N LEU A 377 28.13 5.53 -3.17
CA LEU A 377 27.87 4.18 -3.67
C LEU A 377 26.41 4.03 -4.11
N SER A 378 25.46 4.68 -3.43
CA SER A 378 24.04 4.71 -3.85
C SER A 378 23.89 5.37 -5.23
N GLN A 379 24.52 6.53 -5.43
CA GLN A 379 24.51 7.21 -6.73
C GLN A 379 25.19 6.37 -7.82
N MET A 380 26.34 5.76 -7.49
CA MET A 380 27.09 4.88 -8.40
C MET A 380 26.29 3.65 -8.81
N ALA A 381 25.60 3.00 -7.88
CA ALA A 381 24.77 1.82 -8.16
C ALA A 381 23.57 2.17 -9.06
N VAL A 382 22.90 3.31 -8.81
CA VAL A 382 21.77 3.78 -9.61
C VAL A 382 22.21 4.17 -11.03
N GLN A 383 23.33 4.87 -11.17
CA GLN A 383 23.84 5.36 -12.47
C GLN A 383 24.69 4.34 -13.23
N GLY A 384 25.10 3.24 -12.58
CA GLY A 384 26.05 2.28 -13.14
C GLY A 384 27.39 2.91 -13.48
N LEU A 385 28.03 3.56 -12.49
CA LEU A 385 29.28 4.29 -12.67
C LEU A 385 30.31 3.97 -11.60
N GLN A 386 31.59 3.92 -11.98
CA GLN A 386 32.70 3.80 -11.04
C GLN A 386 33.07 5.16 -10.43
N GLN A 387 33.65 5.14 -9.23
CA GLN A 387 33.96 6.33 -8.42
C GLN A 387 34.81 7.40 -9.15
N PHE A 388 35.77 6.98 -9.97
CA PHE A 388 36.75 7.88 -10.60
C PHE A 388 36.42 8.22 -12.06
N LYS A 389 35.23 7.84 -12.54
CA LYS A 389 34.80 8.10 -13.91
C LYS A 389 34.09 9.45 -14.03
N SER A 390 34.07 10.03 -15.23
CA SER A 390 33.44 11.34 -15.46
C SER A 390 31.92 11.29 -15.21
N PRO A 391 31.34 12.31 -14.54
CA PRO A 391 29.89 12.44 -14.38
C PRO A 391 29.13 12.49 -15.71
N LEU A 392 29.77 12.89 -16.81
CA LEU A 392 29.14 12.97 -18.12
C LEU A 392 28.66 11.60 -18.64
N LEU A 393 29.26 10.51 -18.16
CA LEU A 393 28.82 9.16 -18.49
C LEU A 393 27.42 8.80 -17.92
N GLN A 394 26.82 9.66 -17.08
CA GLN A 394 25.42 9.53 -16.65
C GLN A 394 24.45 9.80 -17.82
N LEU A 395 24.87 10.58 -18.82
CA LEU A 395 24.05 10.89 -19.97
C LEU A 395 23.94 9.68 -20.91
N PRO A 396 22.79 9.47 -21.55
CA PRO A 396 22.62 8.37 -22.49
C PRO A 396 23.55 8.56 -23.70
N HIS A 397 23.97 7.47 -24.33
CA HIS A 397 24.82 7.47 -25.55
C HIS A 397 26.23 8.08 -25.40
N ILE A 398 26.59 8.59 -24.23
CA ILE A 398 27.97 8.98 -23.93
C ILE A 398 28.72 7.77 -23.40
N GLU A 399 29.60 7.23 -24.25
CA GLU A 399 30.48 6.10 -23.94
C GLU A 399 31.92 6.58 -23.70
N GLU A 400 32.78 5.73 -23.14
CA GLU A 400 34.16 6.09 -22.81
C GLU A 400 34.99 6.51 -24.03
N ASP A 401 34.68 5.93 -25.20
CA ASP A 401 35.36 6.21 -26.47
C ASP A 401 35.06 7.64 -26.97
N ASN A 402 33.82 8.09 -26.78
CA ASN A 402 33.36 9.41 -27.22
C ASN A 402 33.61 10.48 -26.15
N LEU A 403 33.65 10.11 -24.88
CA LEU A 403 33.87 11.02 -23.75
C LEU A 403 35.15 11.85 -23.92
N ARG A 404 36.23 11.26 -24.46
CA ARG A 404 37.49 11.96 -24.70
C ARG A 404 37.34 13.16 -25.64
N ARG A 405 36.43 13.07 -26.61
CA ARG A 405 36.13 14.15 -27.57
C ARG A 405 35.42 15.32 -26.89
N VAL A 406 34.58 15.01 -25.90
CA VAL A 406 33.79 15.97 -25.12
C VAL A 406 34.65 16.62 -24.02
N SER A 407 35.37 15.83 -23.22
CA SER A 407 36.11 16.35 -22.05
C SER A 407 37.39 17.09 -22.42
N ASN A 408 38.08 16.65 -23.48
CA ASN A 408 39.38 17.21 -23.88
C ASN A 408 39.26 18.16 -25.07
N HIS A 409 38.08 18.76 -25.26
CA HIS A 409 37.89 19.74 -26.32
C HIS A 409 38.79 20.96 -26.10
N LYS A 410 39.45 21.44 -27.15
CA LYS A 410 40.44 22.53 -27.05
C LYS A 410 39.83 23.85 -26.57
N LYS A 411 38.57 24.12 -26.97
CA LYS A 411 37.85 25.37 -26.68
C LYS A 411 37.05 25.33 -25.37
N TYR A 412 36.54 24.15 -24.99
CA TYR A 412 35.59 24.02 -23.87
C TYR A 412 36.12 22.98 -22.88
N LYS A 413 36.30 23.37 -21.62
CA LYS A 413 36.79 22.48 -20.54
C LYS A 413 35.61 21.92 -19.75
N ILE A 414 34.96 20.88 -20.28
CA ILE A 414 33.73 20.32 -19.70
C ILE A 414 34.10 19.15 -18.79
N LYS A 415 33.87 19.30 -17.48
CA LYS A 415 34.10 18.25 -16.48
C LYS A 415 32.81 17.79 -15.82
N THR A 416 31.88 18.71 -15.62
CA THR A 416 30.60 18.46 -14.96
C THR A 416 29.44 18.54 -15.94
N ILE A 417 28.27 18.03 -15.52
CA ILE A 417 27.03 18.16 -16.29
C ILE A 417 26.60 19.65 -16.36
N GLN A 418 26.89 20.44 -15.33
CA GLN A 418 26.60 21.89 -15.30
C GLN A 418 27.42 22.63 -16.37
N ASP A 419 28.69 22.28 -16.54
CA ASP A 419 29.56 22.88 -17.58
C ASP A 419 29.04 22.60 -18.99
N LEU A 420 28.33 21.48 -19.20
CA LEU A 420 27.71 21.15 -20.48
C LEU A 420 26.42 21.95 -20.68
N VAL A 421 25.68 22.23 -19.61
CA VAL A 421 24.43 23.00 -19.64
C VAL A 421 24.68 24.47 -19.93
N SER A 422 25.76 25.04 -19.38
CA SER A 422 26.10 26.46 -19.57
C SER A 422 26.53 26.83 -20.99
N LEU A 423 26.64 25.85 -21.90
CA LEU A 423 27.00 26.11 -23.30
C LEU A 423 25.77 26.51 -24.12
N LYS A 424 25.97 27.43 -25.06
CA LYS A 424 24.96 27.80 -26.06
C LYS A 424 24.51 26.58 -26.85
N GLU A 425 23.27 26.59 -27.34
CA GLU A 425 22.69 25.47 -28.09
C GLU A 425 23.53 25.09 -29.32
N SER A 426 24.00 26.07 -30.10
CA SER A 426 24.90 25.85 -31.23
C SER A 426 26.20 25.14 -30.84
N ASP A 427 26.78 25.54 -29.70
CA ASP A 427 28.04 25.01 -29.20
C ASP A 427 27.87 23.58 -28.66
N ARG A 428 26.73 23.31 -28.01
CA ARG A 428 26.35 21.96 -27.56
C ARG A 428 26.15 21.02 -28.74
N HIS A 429 25.45 21.47 -29.78
CA HIS A 429 25.24 20.66 -30.98
C HIS A 429 26.55 20.36 -31.70
N ASN A 430 27.43 21.36 -31.87
CA ASN A 430 28.76 21.18 -32.46
C ASN A 430 29.63 20.18 -31.68
N LEU A 431 29.61 20.26 -30.35
CA LEU A 431 30.34 19.36 -29.47
C LEU A 431 29.82 17.92 -29.57
N LEU A 432 28.51 17.74 -29.70
CA LEU A 432 27.82 16.46 -29.75
C LEU A 432 27.44 16.02 -31.17
N HIS A 433 28.07 16.59 -32.21
CA HIS A 433 27.74 16.30 -33.62
C HIS A 433 27.96 14.82 -34.03
N PHE A 434 28.68 14.06 -33.21
CA PHE A 434 28.87 12.63 -33.43
C PHE A 434 27.62 11.79 -33.11
N LEU A 435 26.62 12.40 -32.46
CA LEU A 435 25.33 11.79 -32.20
C LEU A 435 24.36 12.09 -33.36
N GLU A 436 23.56 11.09 -33.74
CA GLU A 436 22.40 11.28 -34.61
C GLU A 436 21.36 12.19 -33.92
N ASP A 437 20.57 12.92 -34.71
CA ASP A 437 19.59 13.88 -34.19
C ASP A 437 18.63 13.27 -33.16
N GLU A 438 18.13 12.05 -33.40
CA GLU A 438 17.27 11.35 -32.42
C GLU A 438 17.98 11.10 -31.08
N LYS A 439 19.27 10.72 -31.12
CA LYS A 439 20.07 10.44 -29.94
C LYS A 439 20.45 11.73 -29.22
N TYR A 440 20.74 12.79 -29.97
CA TYR A 440 20.99 14.13 -29.43
C TYR A 440 19.77 14.66 -28.67
N GLU A 441 18.59 14.55 -29.26
CA GLU A 441 17.31 14.91 -28.62
C GLU A 441 17.07 14.14 -27.32
N GLU A 442 17.37 12.84 -27.28
CA GLU A 442 17.30 12.04 -26.04
C GLU A 442 18.29 12.55 -24.98
N VAL A 443 19.52 12.88 -25.37
CA VAL A 443 20.52 13.45 -24.43
C VAL A 443 20.05 14.79 -23.89
N MET A 444 19.54 15.68 -24.74
CA MET A 444 19.05 17.00 -24.33
C MET A 444 17.82 16.90 -23.44
N ALA A 445 16.89 15.98 -23.73
CA ALA A 445 15.73 15.74 -22.88
C ALA A 445 16.15 15.24 -21.48
N VAL A 446 17.11 14.32 -21.41
CA VAL A 446 17.65 13.83 -20.13
C VAL A 446 18.41 14.94 -19.40
N LEU A 447 19.27 15.69 -20.09
CA LEU A 447 20.00 16.82 -19.55
C LEU A 447 19.05 17.87 -18.95
N GLY A 448 17.96 18.18 -19.66
CA GLY A 448 16.84 19.02 -19.23
C GLY A 448 16.19 18.57 -17.92
N SER A 449 16.05 17.26 -17.74
CA SER A 449 15.36 16.66 -16.61
C SER A 449 16.19 16.59 -15.31
N PHE A 450 17.51 16.85 -15.37
CA PHE A 450 18.36 16.82 -14.18
C PHE A 450 17.87 17.84 -13.15
N PRO A 451 17.81 17.48 -11.85
CA PRO A 451 17.45 18.42 -10.80
C PRO A 451 18.62 19.35 -10.51
N TYR A 452 18.37 20.66 -10.58
CA TYR A 452 19.24 21.68 -10.02
C TYR A 452 18.69 22.07 -8.64
N VAL A 453 19.48 21.84 -7.59
CA VAL A 453 19.05 22.10 -6.21
C VAL A 453 19.96 23.15 -5.60
N THR A 454 19.37 24.26 -5.18
CA THR A 454 20.04 25.28 -4.37
C THR A 454 19.55 25.18 -2.93
N MET A 455 20.43 25.51 -1.99
CA MET A 455 20.22 25.35 -0.56
C MET A 455 20.46 26.67 0.16
N ASP A 456 19.44 27.15 0.86
CA ASP A 456 19.52 28.30 1.76
C ASP A 456 19.38 27.79 3.20
N ILE A 457 20.33 28.15 4.07
CA ILE A 457 20.44 27.65 5.43
C ILE A 457 20.27 28.81 6.39
N LYS A 458 19.32 28.70 7.32
CA LYS A 458 19.10 29.68 8.38
C LYS A 458 18.99 28.96 9.70
N SER A 459 19.77 29.38 10.69
CA SER A 459 19.64 28.93 12.07
C SER A 459 18.76 29.92 12.83
N GLN A 460 17.69 29.45 13.46
CA GLN A 460 16.79 30.28 14.25
C GLN A 460 16.35 29.56 15.52
N VAL A 461 16.05 30.32 16.57
CA VAL A 461 15.39 29.81 17.77
C VAL A 461 13.88 30.00 17.56
N LEU A 462 13.13 28.91 17.50
CA LEU A 462 11.69 28.96 17.17
C LEU A 462 10.82 29.52 18.30
N ASP A 463 11.31 29.44 19.54
CA ASP A 463 10.52 29.71 20.75
C ASP A 463 10.87 31.06 21.43
N ASP A 464 11.77 31.85 20.85
CA ASP A 464 12.17 33.17 21.37
C ASP A 464 11.60 34.32 20.52
N GLU A 465 11.23 35.44 21.16
CA GLU A 465 10.75 36.66 20.49
C GLU A 465 11.79 37.19 19.47
N ASP A 466 13.07 37.05 19.81
CA ASP A 466 14.20 37.35 18.94
C ASP A 466 14.75 36.08 18.28
N SER A 467 14.00 35.54 17.31
CA SER A 467 14.34 34.30 16.59
C SER A 467 15.77 34.25 15.98
N ASN A 468 16.41 35.40 15.75
CA ASN A 468 17.77 35.51 15.21
C ASN A 468 18.86 35.56 16.28
N ASN A 469 18.52 35.75 17.56
CA ASN A 469 19.49 35.86 18.64
C ASN A 469 19.69 34.50 19.32
N ILE A 470 20.85 33.87 19.09
CA ILE A 470 21.15 32.53 19.62
C ILE A 470 21.82 32.65 20.97
N THR A 471 21.13 32.22 22.03
CA THR A 471 21.63 32.22 23.42
C THR A 471 22.15 30.85 23.85
N VAL A 472 23.05 30.83 24.84
CA VAL A 472 23.61 29.58 25.37
C VAL A 472 22.52 28.76 26.05
N GLY A 473 22.39 27.49 25.66
CA GLY A 473 21.36 26.58 26.19
C GLY A 473 20.04 26.59 25.41
N SER A 474 19.87 27.49 24.44
CA SER A 474 18.71 27.50 23.54
C SER A 474 18.73 26.32 22.56
N LEU A 475 17.54 25.83 22.21
CA LEU A 475 17.37 24.81 21.19
C LEU A 475 17.37 25.48 19.81
N VAL A 476 18.51 25.40 19.12
CA VAL A 476 18.67 25.99 17.79
C VAL A 476 18.10 25.06 16.73
N THR A 477 17.15 25.56 15.94
CA THR A 477 16.63 24.84 14.77
C THR A 477 17.35 25.32 13.52
N VAL A 478 17.90 24.38 12.74
CA VAL A 478 18.50 24.68 11.42
C VAL A 478 17.45 24.48 10.34
N LEU A 479 16.92 25.58 9.83
CA LEU A 479 16.00 25.59 8.71
C LEU A 479 16.78 25.53 7.40
N VAL A 480 16.56 24.46 6.64
CA VAL A 480 17.18 24.24 5.32
C VAL A 480 16.10 24.37 4.25
N LYS A 481 16.11 25.46 3.50
CA LYS A 481 15.24 25.67 2.35
C LYS A 481 15.93 25.15 1.10
N LEU A 482 15.44 24.03 0.58
CA LEU A 482 15.87 23.45 -0.69
C LEU A 482 14.94 23.92 -1.81
N THR A 483 15.47 24.65 -2.77
CA THR A 483 14.73 25.02 -3.99
C THR A 483 15.20 24.14 -5.14
N ARG A 484 14.28 23.31 -5.66
CA ARG A 484 14.51 22.42 -6.79
C ARG A 484 13.97 23.05 -8.06
N GLN A 485 14.85 23.22 -9.04
CA GLN A 485 14.53 23.62 -10.41
C GLN A 485 14.94 22.49 -11.36
N THR A 486 14.37 22.49 -12.55
CA THR A 486 14.87 21.64 -13.63
C THR A 486 16.06 22.32 -14.29
N MET A 487 17.05 21.55 -14.76
CA MET A 487 18.11 22.13 -15.59
C MET A 487 17.51 22.82 -16.82
N ALA A 488 16.38 22.32 -17.37
CA ALA A 488 15.56 22.95 -18.43
C ALA A 488 15.34 24.46 -18.20
N GLU A 489 14.85 24.82 -17.02
CA GLU A 489 14.59 26.23 -16.61
C GLU A 489 15.89 27.05 -16.46
N VAL A 490 17.00 26.39 -16.16
CA VAL A 490 18.32 27.03 -16.09
C VAL A 490 18.84 27.35 -17.50
N PHE A 491 18.62 26.46 -18.50
CA PHE A 491 19.01 26.73 -19.91
C PHE A 491 18.38 28.03 -20.41
N GLU A 492 17.08 28.22 -20.19
CA GLU A 492 16.33 29.35 -20.73
C GLU A 492 16.78 30.67 -20.09
N LYS A 493 17.05 30.66 -18.78
CA LYS A 493 17.56 31.83 -18.06
C LYS A 493 18.98 32.20 -18.47
N GLU A 494 19.92 31.26 -18.51
CA GLU A 494 21.30 31.55 -18.89
C GLU A 494 21.39 32.00 -20.36
N GLN A 495 20.62 31.39 -21.25
CA GLN A 495 20.54 31.84 -22.65
C GLN A 495 19.96 33.24 -22.79
N SER A 496 18.93 33.59 -22.01
CA SER A 496 18.37 34.94 -22.04
C SER A 496 19.36 36.01 -21.57
N ILE A 497 20.20 35.68 -20.58
CA ILE A 497 21.24 36.59 -20.06
C ILE A 497 22.36 36.75 -21.11
N CYS A 498 22.85 35.64 -21.69
CA CYS A 498 23.85 35.71 -22.76
C CYS A 498 23.34 36.43 -24.02
N ALA A 499 22.05 36.28 -24.36
CA ALA A 499 21.44 37.00 -25.47
C ALA A 499 21.29 38.51 -25.19
N ALA A 500 21.08 38.89 -23.93
CA ALA A 500 21.03 40.29 -23.51
C ALA A 500 22.43 40.94 -23.49
N GLU A 501 23.49 40.19 -23.16
CA GLU A 501 24.88 40.69 -23.20
C GLU A 501 25.46 40.82 -24.62
N GLU A 502 24.90 40.10 -25.60
CA GLU A 502 25.32 40.18 -27.02
C GLU A 502 24.56 41.23 -27.85
N GLN A 503 23.56 41.91 -27.27
CA GLN A 503 23.02 43.10 -27.90
C GLN A 503 24.05 44.23 -27.76
N PRO A 504 24.55 44.82 -28.86
CA PRO A 504 25.40 46.00 -28.75
C PRO A 504 24.60 47.07 -28.01
N ALA A 505 25.22 47.69 -27.00
CA ALA A 505 24.70 48.92 -26.43
C ALA A 505 24.49 49.89 -27.60
N GLU A 506 23.24 50.12 -27.98
CA GLU A 506 22.91 51.22 -28.88
C GLU A 506 23.36 52.50 -28.15
N ASP A 507 24.41 53.11 -28.69
CA ASP A 507 25.00 54.36 -28.24
C ASP A 507 23.92 55.41 -27.99
N GLY A 508 23.94 55.98 -26.77
CA GLY A 508 23.24 57.21 -26.40
C GLY A 508 24.24 58.23 -25.90
#